data_AF-W4FVJ5-F1
#
_entry.id   AF-W4FVJ5-F1
#
_cell.length_a   1.000
_cell.length_b   1.000
_cell.length_c   1.000
_cell.angle_alpha   90.00
_cell.angle_beta   90.00
_cell.angle_gamma   90.00
#
_symmetry.space_group_name_H-M   'P 1'
#
loop_
_entity.id
_entity.type
_entity.pdbx_description
1 polymer ?
#
loop_
_entity_poly.entity_id
_entity_poly.type
_entity_poly.pdbx_seq_one_letter_code
_entity_poly.pdbx_strand_id
1 'polypeptide(L)'
;MQSLQHRTSARSIDELVSNVGRAFDEYPHERLNHTFVTLQSCLIETLKLFGDNAYKAPHLSKEKLDRKGTLPLNVTCPREVVDAASASLGALDCDELDRVFAQ
;
A
#
# COMPACT_ATOMS: atom_id res chain seq x y z
N MET A 1 -8.74 -0.47 12.07
CA MET A 1 -7.72 0.57 12.32
C MET A 1 -8.34 1.69 13.15
N GLN A 2 -8.48 1.49 14.46
CA GLN A 2 -9.05 2.48 15.39
C GLN A 2 -8.27 2.54 16.72
N SER A 3 -7.16 1.80 16.84
CA SER A 3 -6.52 1.51 18.12
C SER A 3 -5.45 2.51 18.56
N LEU A 4 -5.00 3.42 17.69
CA LEU A 4 -3.98 4.44 18.06
C LEU A 4 -4.56 5.83 18.34
N GLN A 5 -5.70 6.19 17.76
CA GLN A 5 -6.33 7.50 17.95
C GLN A 5 -6.95 7.68 19.34
N HIS A 6 -7.18 6.58 20.08
CA HIS A 6 -7.86 6.57 21.37
C HIS A 6 -6.92 6.61 22.60
N ARG A 7 -5.60 6.79 22.42
CA ARG A 7 -4.66 6.76 23.56
C ARG A 7 -4.60 8.07 24.35
N THR A 8 -4.87 9.20 23.71
CA THR A 8 -4.79 10.54 24.32
C THR A 8 -5.89 11.42 23.73
N SER A 9 -6.89 11.78 24.55
CA SER A 9 -7.95 12.69 24.14
C SER A 9 -7.41 14.12 24.07
N ALA A 10 -7.58 14.81 22.94
CA ALA A 10 -7.30 16.24 22.85
C ALA A 10 -8.57 17.07 23.10
N ARG A 11 -8.46 18.14 23.88
CA ARG A 11 -9.53 19.12 24.16
C ARG A 11 -9.24 20.50 23.56
N SER A 12 -8.11 20.65 22.88
CA SER A 12 -7.71 21.87 22.14
C SER A 12 -6.91 21.52 20.88
N ILE A 13 -6.76 22.49 19.98
CA ILE A 13 -5.90 22.36 18.79
C ILE A 13 -4.45 22.12 19.20
N ASP A 14 -3.94 22.87 20.18
CA ASP A 14 -2.54 22.74 20.64
C ASP A 14 -2.27 21.34 21.22
N GLU A 15 -3.21 20.81 21.98
CA GLU A 15 -3.13 19.45 22.51
C GLU A 15 -3.19 18.40 21.40
N LEU A 16 -3.99 18.62 20.35
CA LEU A 16 -4.03 17.75 19.18
C LEU A 16 -2.67 17.76 18.45
N VAL A 17 -2.10 18.93 18.19
CA VAL A 17 -0.79 19.08 17.52
C VAL A 17 0.30 18.39 18.32
N SER A 18 0.35 18.62 19.63
CA SER A 18 1.30 17.98 20.55
C SER A 18 1.17 16.46 20.55
N ASN A 19 -0.06 15.94 20.64
CA ASN A 19 -0.33 14.50 20.62
C ASN A 19 0.09 13.85 19.31
N VAL A 20 -0.16 14.50 18.16
CA VAL A 20 0.27 13.99 16.85
C VAL A 20 1.79 13.98 16.73
N GLY A 21 2.47 15.05 17.16
CA GLY A 21 3.93 15.12 17.15
C GLY A 21 4.57 14.00 17.98
N ARG A 22 4.08 13.81 19.21
CA ARG A 22 4.52 12.70 20.06
C ARG A 22 4.24 11.33 19.45
N ALA A 23 3.06 11.12 18.88
CA ALA A 23 2.72 9.85 18.24
C ALA A 23 3.61 9.55 17.03
N PHE A 24 4.08 10.57 16.32
CA PHE A 24 5.05 10.44 15.24
C PHE A 24 6.43 10.05 15.78
N ASP A 25 6.94 10.76 16.78
CA ASP A 25 8.26 10.50 17.37
C ASP A 25 8.34 9.14 18.08
N GLU A 26 7.25 8.74 18.75
CA GLU A 26 7.16 7.46 19.47
C GLU A 26 6.85 6.27 18.52
N TYR A 27 6.56 6.50 17.24
CA TYR A 27 6.17 5.42 16.33
C TYR A 27 7.37 4.51 16.00
N PRO A 28 7.31 3.20 16.28
CA PRO A 28 8.45 2.31 16.06
C PRO A 28 8.73 2.11 14.56
N HIS A 29 9.97 2.37 14.15
CA HIS A 29 10.42 2.27 12.76
C HIS A 29 10.20 0.87 12.16
N GLU A 30 10.29 -0.19 12.96
CA GLU A 30 10.04 -1.57 12.51
C GLU A 30 8.59 -1.74 12.03
N ARG A 31 7.63 -1.12 12.73
CA ARG A 31 6.22 -1.14 12.31
C ARG A 31 5.98 -0.31 11.06
N LEU A 32 6.79 0.72 10.85
CA LEU A 32 6.73 1.53 9.65
C LEU A 32 7.13 0.69 8.43
N ASN A 33 8.24 -0.06 8.54
CA ASN A 33 8.66 -1.00 7.49
C ASN A 33 7.58 -2.04 7.19
N HIS A 34 6.93 -2.60 8.22
CA HIS A 34 5.82 -3.53 8.03
C HIS A 34 4.66 -2.92 7.21
N THR A 35 4.40 -1.64 7.41
CA THR A 35 3.35 -0.90 6.71
C THR A 35 3.73 -0.69 5.25
N PHE A 36 4.96 -0.25 4.97
CA PHE A 36 5.47 -0.08 3.61
C PHE A 36 5.48 -1.39 2.80
N VAL A 37 5.99 -2.48 3.39
CA VAL A 37 5.98 -3.81 2.75
C VAL A 37 4.55 -4.25 2.43
N THR A 38 3.59 -3.96 3.31
CA THR A 38 2.17 -4.27 3.05
C THR A 38 1.63 -3.44 1.89
N LEU A 39 1.89 -2.14 1.88
CA LEU A 39 1.44 -1.25 0.81
C LEU A 39 1.98 -1.68 -0.55
N GLN A 40 3.29 -1.95 -0.64
CA GLN A 40 3.92 -2.43 -1.87
C GLN A 40 3.31 -3.75 -2.35
N SER A 41 2.98 -4.65 -1.42
CA SER A 41 2.31 -5.92 -1.77
C SER A 41 0.90 -5.71 -2.29
N CYS A 42 0.14 -4.79 -1.69
CA CYS A 42 -1.18 -4.41 -2.18
C CYS A 42 -1.09 -3.82 -3.59
N LEU A 43 -0.10 -2.97 -3.88
CA LEU A 43 0.11 -2.43 -5.22
C LEU A 43 0.36 -3.52 -6.26
N ILE A 44 1.11 -4.58 -5.90
CA ILE A 44 1.29 -5.74 -6.77
C ILE A 44 -0.04 -6.46 -7.02
N GLU A 45 -0.87 -6.65 -6.00
CA GLU A 45 -2.20 -7.26 -6.19
C GLU A 45 -3.13 -6.40 -7.05
N THR A 46 -3.08 -5.07 -6.90
CA THR A 46 -3.80 -4.15 -7.79
C THR A 46 -3.36 -4.31 -9.25
N LEU A 47 -2.06 -4.45 -9.51
CA LEU A 47 -1.55 -4.68 -10.86
C LEU A 47 -2.02 -6.02 -11.44
N LYS A 48 -2.08 -7.09 -10.63
CA LYS A 48 -2.62 -8.39 -11.05
C LYS A 48 -4.09 -8.35 -11.44
N LEU A 49 -4.84 -7.38 -10.91
CA LEU A 49 -6.25 -7.15 -11.22
C LEU A 49 -6.46 -5.92 -12.13
N PHE A 50 -5.42 -5.50 -12.86
CA PHE A 50 -5.52 -4.42 -13.84
C PHE A 50 -6.08 -3.10 -13.29
N GLY A 51 -5.79 -2.79 -12.02
CA GLY A 51 -6.24 -1.57 -11.35
C GLY A 51 -7.45 -1.75 -10.42
N ASP A 52 -8.05 -2.95 -10.35
CA ASP A 52 -9.14 -3.21 -9.41
C ASP A 52 -8.65 -3.26 -7.94
N ASN A 53 -9.54 -2.88 -7.02
CA ASN A 53 -9.35 -2.93 -5.58
C ASN A 53 -9.95 -4.19 -4.94
N ALA A 54 -10.56 -5.09 -5.72
CA ALA A 54 -11.14 -6.35 -5.25
C ALA A 54 -10.11 -7.42 -4.80
N TYR A 55 -8.89 -7.02 -4.44
CA TYR A 55 -7.86 -7.93 -3.93
C TYR A 55 -7.98 -8.15 -2.42
N LYS A 56 -7.46 -9.29 -1.95
CA LYS A 56 -7.27 -9.55 -0.52
C LYS A 56 -5.89 -9.06 -0.11
N ALA A 57 -5.80 -8.33 1.00
CA ALA A 57 -4.53 -7.85 1.54
C ALA A 57 -3.55 -9.03 1.78
N PRO A 58 -2.34 -9.03 1.17
CA PRO A 58 -1.40 -10.13 1.32
C PRO A 58 -0.86 -10.31 2.75
N HIS A 59 -0.89 -11.54 3.26
CA HIS A 59 -0.34 -11.90 4.56
C HIS A 59 1.10 -12.43 4.45
N LEU A 60 2.08 -11.53 4.44
CA LEU A 60 3.51 -11.87 4.26
C LEU A 60 4.26 -12.38 5.50
N SER A 61 3.56 -12.71 6.59
CA SER A 61 4.19 -13.12 7.87
C SER A 61 5.32 -12.17 8.33
N LYS A 62 5.13 -10.85 8.17
CA LYS A 62 6.16 -9.82 8.35
C LYS A 62 6.89 -9.93 9.68
N GLU A 63 6.16 -10.11 10.78
CA GLU A 63 6.73 -10.29 12.13
C GLU A 63 7.70 -11.48 12.22
N LYS A 64 7.42 -12.57 11.51
CA LYS A 64 8.27 -13.76 11.47
C LYS A 64 9.54 -13.50 10.67
N LEU A 65 9.45 -12.76 9.56
CA LEU A 65 10.60 -12.39 8.75
C LEU A 65 11.49 -11.37 9.46
N ASP A 66 10.87 -10.42 10.16
CA ASP A 66 11.56 -9.38 10.92
C ASP A 66 12.33 -9.97 12.10
N ARG A 67 11.71 -10.90 12.86
CA ARG A 67 12.41 -11.66 13.92
C ARG A 67 13.63 -12.45 13.40
N LYS A 68 13.63 -12.83 12.12
CA LYS A 68 14.75 -13.53 11.48
C LYS A 68 15.79 -12.56 10.88
N GLY A 69 15.52 -11.25 10.89
CA GLY A 69 16.36 -10.25 10.22
C GLY A 69 16.31 -10.35 8.68
N THR A 70 15.29 -10.99 8.12
CA THR A 70 15.17 -11.25 6.66
C THR A 70 13.98 -10.54 6.03
N LEU A 71 13.34 -9.60 6.74
CA LEU A 71 12.26 -8.80 6.16
C LEU A 71 12.86 -7.82 5.14
N PRO A 72 12.44 -7.86 3.86
CA PRO A 72 12.94 -6.92 2.87
C PRO A 72 12.45 -5.50 3.16
N LEU A 73 13.24 -4.50 2.78
CA LEU A 73 12.83 -3.09 2.79
C LEU A 73 11.85 -2.79 1.65
N ASN A 74 12.00 -3.49 0.52
CA ASN A 74 11.17 -3.33 -0.66
C ASN A 74 10.74 -4.69 -1.23
N VAL A 75 9.47 -4.80 -1.62
CA VAL A 75 8.95 -5.96 -2.34
C VAL A 75 9.23 -5.81 -3.84
N THR A 76 9.71 -6.88 -4.47
CA THR A 76 9.95 -6.90 -5.92
C THR A 76 8.66 -7.29 -6.64
N CYS A 77 8.21 -6.45 -7.58
CA CYS A 77 7.11 -6.80 -8.47
C CYS A 77 7.60 -7.78 -9.55
N PRO A 78 6.95 -8.93 -9.75
CA PRO A 78 7.29 -9.83 -10.85
C PRO A 78 7.11 -9.12 -12.20
N ARG A 79 8.08 -9.27 -13.09
CA ARG A 79 8.07 -8.62 -14.43
C ARG A 79 6.79 -8.97 -15.21
N GLU A 80 6.37 -10.23 -15.17
CA GLU A 80 5.16 -10.71 -15.83
C GLU A 80 3.89 -9.95 -15.42
N VAL A 81 3.80 -9.55 -14.15
CA VAL A 81 2.65 -8.77 -13.63
C VAL A 81 2.65 -7.36 -14.23
N VAL A 82 3.83 -6.74 -14.34
CA VAL A 82 3.96 -5.41 -14.97
C VAL A 82 3.65 -5.50 -16.45
N ASP A 83 4.23 -6.47 -17.15
CA ASP A 83 4.04 -6.64 -18.60
C ASP A 83 2.56 -6.90 -18.94
N ALA A 84 1.88 -7.76 -18.17
CA ALA A 84 0.46 -8.03 -18.33
C ALA A 84 -0.39 -6.77 -18.08
N ALA A 85 -0.10 -6.02 -17.00
CA ALA A 85 -0.82 -4.80 -16.68
C ALA A 85 -0.63 -3.71 -17.76
N SER A 86 0.61 -3.52 -18.23
CA SER A 86 0.92 -2.59 -19.31
C SER A 86 0.24 -2.98 -20.63
N ALA A 87 0.21 -4.28 -20.97
CA ALA A 87 -0.50 -4.76 -22.15
C ALA A 87 -2.01 -4.49 -22.07
N SER A 88 -2.63 -4.72 -20.90
CA SER A 88 -4.06 -4.43 -20.70
C SER A 88 -4.37 -2.94 -20.81
N LEU A 89 -3.50 -2.06 -20.28
CA LEU A 89 -3.67 -0.61 -20.43
C LEU A 89 -3.59 -0.19 -21.89
N GLY A 90 -2.61 -0.69 -22.65
CA GLY A 90 -2.48 -0.39 -24.07
C GLY A 90 -3.67 -0.88 -24.92
N ALA A 91 -4.31 -1.98 -24.54
CA ALA A 91 -5.51 -2.46 -25.21
C ALA A 91 -6.73 -1.54 -24.98
N LEU A 92 -6.90 -1.02 -23.75
CA LEU A 92 -7.96 -0.07 -23.44
C LEU A 92 -7.82 1.22 -24.25
N ASP A 93 -6.58 1.71 -24.43
CA ASP A 93 -6.31 2.90 -25.24
C ASP A 93 -6.68 2.69 -26.72
N CYS A 94 -6.41 1.49 -27.27
CA CYS A 94 -6.84 1.12 -28.62
C CYS A 94 -8.37 1.04 -28.74
N ASP A 95 -9.04 0.38 -27.80
CA ASP A 95 -10.51 0.24 -27.78
C ASP A 95 -11.22 1.59 -27.65
N GLU A 96 -10.67 2.51 -26.83
CA GLU A 96 -11.17 3.88 -26.68
C GLU A 96 -11.03 4.66 -28.00
N LEU A 97 -9.86 4.56 -28.66
CA LEU A 97 -9.63 5.19 -29.96
C LEU A 97 -10.58 4.65 -31.03
N ASP A 98 -10.77 3.34 -31.12
CA ASP A 98 -11.70 2.72 -32.07
C ASP A 98 -13.14 3.18 -31.84
N ARG A 99 -13.56 3.35 -30.58
CA ARG A 99 -14.89 3.90 -30.25
C ARG A 99 -15.04 5.37 -30.61
N VAL A 100 -14.00 6.16 -30.42
CA VAL A 100 -13.98 7.59 -30.78
C VAL A 100 -14.04 7.78 -32.30
N PHE A 101 -13.34 6.94 -33.07
CA PHE A 101 -13.32 7.02 -34.53
C PHE A 101 -14.50 6.30 -35.22
N ALA A 102 -15.31 5.54 -34.48
CA ALA A 102 -16.54 4.90 -34.98
C ALA A 102 -17.82 5.75 -34.80
N GLN A 103 -17.72 6.97 -34.24
CA GLN A 103 -18.79 7.97 -34.14
C GLN A 103 -18.61 9.08 -35.19
#